data_AF-A0A6L7NKS9-F1
#
_entry.id   AF-A0A6L7NKS9-F1
#
_cell.length_a   1.000
_cell.length_b   1.000
_cell.length_c   1.000
_cell.angle_alpha   90.00
_cell.angle_beta   90.00
_cell.angle_gamma   90.00
#
_symmetry.space_group_name_H-M   'P 1'
#
loop_
_entity.id
_entity.type
_entity.pdbx_description
1 polymer ?
#
loop_
_entity_poly.entity_id
_entity_poly.type
_entity_poly.pdbx_seq_one_letter_code
_entity_poly.pdbx_strand_id
1 'polypeptide(L)'
;PALRDAATTVLLVTRYREADDDTLARAAAAAGADGLLVNALPTGPSQAAGLAEADRLASLLGLPLLAALPQDRLLSAPLVDAMARAIDGELGGDAGLWGEAAEWLQVGPISAHGGIDHFSRYPDKSVITRNDKVDVALAALDAEPLCLILSGGAPNLPYIAQRAEQEQFALITTPLDTPQAVDRIGALYGHAPFAGDRKLRRAADLVAACPDLLAALGAAAASSA
;
A
#
# COMPACT_ATOMS: atom_id res chain seq x y z
N PRO A 1 9.58 27.15 19.07
CA PRO A 1 10.05 28.49 18.62
C PRO A 1 11.58 28.45 18.37
N ALA A 2 12.13 28.47 17.16
CA ALA A 2 11.65 28.97 15.89
C ALA A 2 12.08 28.01 14.77
N LEU A 3 11.12 27.56 13.96
CA LEU A 3 11.35 26.84 12.71
C LEU A 3 11.30 27.79 11.50
N ARG A 4 11.18 29.11 11.72
CA ARG A 4 10.91 30.07 10.66
C ARG A 4 12.06 31.03 10.44
N ASP A 5 12.79 30.77 9.36
CA ASP A 5 13.19 31.85 8.46
C ASP A 5 11.97 32.27 7.61
N ALA A 6 11.96 33.51 7.11
CA ALA A 6 10.86 34.07 6.30
C ALA A 6 10.61 33.33 4.97
N ALA A 7 11.45 32.35 4.64
CA ALA A 7 11.49 31.54 3.43
C ALA A 7 10.76 30.18 3.56
N THR A 8 10.37 29.76 4.76
CA THR A 8 9.93 28.39 5.01
C THR A 8 8.41 28.25 4.99
N THR A 9 7.89 27.53 3.98
CA THR A 9 6.50 27.07 3.94
C THR A 9 6.33 25.85 4.84
N VAL A 10 5.39 25.91 5.79
CA VAL A 10 5.11 24.81 6.72
C VAL A 10 3.78 24.17 6.36
N LEU A 11 3.79 22.88 6.02
CA LEU A 11 2.57 22.13 5.70
C LEU A 11 2.17 21.24 6.86
N LEU A 12 0.92 21.37 7.31
CA LEU A 12 0.33 20.40 8.22
C LEU A 12 -0.19 19.21 7.40
N VAL A 13 0.37 18.03 7.66
CA VAL A 13 -0.07 16.78 7.05
C VAL A 13 -0.80 15.95 8.09
N THR A 14 -2.01 15.49 7.76
CA THR A 14 -2.78 14.56 8.60
C THR A 14 -3.36 13.45 7.76
N ARG A 15 -3.43 12.24 8.32
CA ARG A 15 -4.20 11.15 7.72
C ARG A 15 -5.67 11.30 8.11
N TYR A 16 -6.56 10.96 7.18
CA TYR A 16 -8.00 11.01 7.40
C TYR A 16 -8.41 10.29 8.71
N ARG A 17 -8.99 11.06 9.65
CA ARG A 17 -9.48 10.61 10.97
C ARG A 17 -8.44 9.97 11.89
N GLU A 18 -7.15 10.23 11.68
CA GLU A 18 -6.09 9.71 12.56
C GLU A 18 -5.91 10.54 13.84
N ALA A 19 -6.09 11.86 13.75
CA ALA A 19 -5.98 12.78 14.88
C ALA A 19 -7.28 13.53 15.14
N ASP A 20 -7.53 13.85 16.40
CA ASP A 20 -8.64 14.72 16.81
C ASP A 20 -8.39 16.20 16.49
N ASP A 21 -9.47 16.96 16.46
CA ASP A 21 -9.51 18.40 16.16
C ASP A 21 -8.55 19.21 17.04
N ASP A 22 -8.52 18.93 18.34
CA ASP A 22 -7.68 19.67 19.30
C ASP A 22 -6.19 19.42 19.05
N THR A 23 -5.82 18.19 18.71
CA THR A 23 -4.44 17.81 18.38
C THR A 23 -3.97 18.48 17.11
N LEU A 24 -4.82 18.52 16.08
CA LEU A 24 -4.53 19.21 14.82
C LEU A 24 -4.39 20.72 15.04
N ALA A 25 -5.29 21.34 15.80
CA ALA A 25 -5.24 22.76 16.11
C ALA A 25 -3.97 23.15 16.87
N ARG A 26 -3.57 22.36 17.88
CA ARG A 26 -2.31 22.57 18.61
C ARG A 26 -1.09 22.44 17.70
N ALA A 27 -1.07 21.43 16.83
CA ALA A 27 0.04 21.21 15.91
C ALA A 27 0.16 22.35 14.88
N ALA A 28 -0.96 22.77 14.29
CA ALA A 28 -1.02 23.89 13.36
C ALA A 28 -0.46 25.17 13.98
N ALA A 29 -0.92 25.51 15.20
CA ALA A 29 -0.50 26.71 15.90
C ALA A 29 0.97 26.66 16.34
N ALA A 30 1.44 25.51 16.84
CA ALA A 30 2.82 25.35 17.29
C ALA A 30 3.83 25.40 16.13
N ALA A 31 3.46 24.87 14.96
CA ALA A 31 4.29 24.88 13.77
C ALA A 31 4.18 26.18 12.96
N GLY A 32 3.08 26.93 13.12
CA GLY A 32 2.77 28.07 12.27
C GLY A 32 2.49 27.63 10.83
N ALA A 33 1.63 26.61 10.67
CA ALA A 33 1.32 26.01 9.38
C ALA A 33 0.71 27.02 8.40
N ASP A 34 1.09 26.91 7.12
CA ASP A 34 0.64 27.74 6.00
C ASP A 34 -0.42 27.06 5.15
N GLY A 35 -0.58 25.74 5.29
CA GLY A 35 -1.55 24.96 4.56
C GLY A 35 -1.76 23.57 5.13
N LEU A 36 -2.88 22.96 4.74
CA LEU A 36 -3.31 21.64 5.16
C LEU A 36 -3.24 20.66 3.99
N LEU A 37 -2.68 19.49 4.24
CA LEU A 37 -2.80 18.31 3.40
C LEU A 37 -3.50 17.21 4.21
N VAL A 38 -4.61 16.70 3.68
CA VAL A 38 -5.28 15.52 4.22
C VAL A 38 -4.94 14.32 3.34
N ASN A 39 -4.30 13.31 3.91
CA ASN A 39 -3.90 12.09 3.21
C ASN A 39 -4.84 10.92 3.53
N ALA A 40 -4.78 9.88 2.71
CA ALA A 40 -5.54 8.64 2.85
C ALA A 40 -7.06 8.85 2.94
N LEU A 41 -7.61 9.76 2.13
CA LEU A 41 -9.05 9.91 2.03
C LEU A 41 -9.72 8.63 1.50
N PRO A 42 -10.90 8.28 2.01
CA PRO A 42 -11.63 7.14 1.50
C PRO A 42 -11.98 7.31 0.01
N THR A 43 -11.91 6.22 -0.74
CA THR A 43 -12.31 6.18 -2.16
C THR A 43 -13.68 5.52 -2.34
N GLY A 44 -14.31 5.68 -3.51
CA GLY A 44 -15.58 5.03 -3.82
C GLY A 44 -16.77 5.65 -3.07
N PRO A 45 -17.72 4.86 -2.53
CA PRO A 45 -18.96 5.39 -1.95
C PRO A 45 -18.77 6.41 -0.81
N SER A 46 -17.64 6.35 -0.10
CA SER A 46 -17.34 7.24 1.03
C SER A 46 -16.50 8.47 0.65
N GLN A 47 -16.15 8.64 -0.63
CA GLN A 47 -15.27 9.72 -1.08
C GLN A 47 -15.83 11.12 -0.78
N ALA A 48 -17.11 11.34 -1.03
CA ALA A 48 -17.75 12.63 -0.78
C ALA A 48 -17.70 13.02 0.71
N ALA A 49 -17.89 12.05 1.61
CA ALA A 49 -17.79 12.28 3.05
C ALA A 49 -16.35 12.59 3.48
N GLY A 50 -15.36 11.94 2.85
CA GLY A 50 -13.95 12.23 3.07
C GLY A 50 -13.58 13.66 2.69
N LEU A 51 -14.03 14.12 1.51
CA LEU A 51 -13.76 15.48 1.03
C LEU A 51 -14.42 16.54 1.92
N ALA A 52 -15.69 16.33 2.28
CA ALA A 52 -16.40 17.24 3.19
C ALA A 52 -15.71 17.38 4.55
N GLU A 53 -15.13 16.29 5.07
CA GLU A 53 -14.36 16.32 6.30
C GLU A 53 -13.02 17.07 6.15
N ALA A 54 -12.34 16.92 5.01
CA ALA A 54 -11.12 17.69 4.73
C ALA A 54 -11.41 19.21 4.68
N ASP A 55 -12.50 19.61 4.02
CA ASP A 55 -12.96 21.01 3.97
C ASP A 55 -13.35 21.55 5.36
N ARG A 56 -14.00 20.71 6.18
CA ARG A 56 -14.33 21.04 7.57
C ARG A 56 -13.07 21.29 8.39
N LEU A 57 -12.07 20.42 8.29
CA LEU A 57 -10.81 20.55 8.99
C LEU A 57 -10.04 21.80 8.56
N ALA A 58 -10.00 22.10 7.26
CA ALA A 58 -9.38 23.32 6.74
C ALA A 58 -10.03 24.58 7.34
N SER A 59 -11.37 24.60 7.38
CA SER A 59 -12.15 25.69 7.97
C SER A 59 -11.93 25.83 9.47
N LEU A 60 -11.88 24.71 10.19
CA LEU A 60 -11.62 24.67 11.65
C LEU A 60 -10.25 25.24 11.99
N LEU A 61 -9.23 24.87 11.21
CA LEU A 61 -7.84 25.27 11.45
C LEU A 61 -7.53 26.67 10.90
N GLY A 62 -8.41 27.24 10.06
CA GLY A 62 -8.16 28.49 9.35
C GLY A 62 -7.01 28.37 8.34
N LEU A 63 -6.80 27.18 7.77
CA LEU A 63 -5.73 26.88 6.82
C LEU A 63 -6.31 26.60 5.42
N PRO A 64 -5.64 27.00 4.34
CA PRO A 64 -6.01 26.56 3.00
C PRO A 64 -5.79 25.05 2.88
N LEU A 65 -6.79 24.33 2.36
CA LEU A 65 -6.64 22.94 1.96
C LEU A 65 -5.87 22.88 0.64
N LEU A 66 -4.59 22.47 0.68
CA LEU A 66 -3.74 22.40 -0.50
C LEU A 66 -3.89 21.09 -1.28
N ALA A 67 -4.23 20.02 -0.56
CA ALA A 67 -4.53 18.73 -1.18
C ALA A 67 -5.35 17.83 -0.25
N ALA A 68 -6.24 17.05 -0.87
CA ALA A 68 -6.93 15.93 -0.27
C ALA A 68 -6.55 14.66 -1.07
N LEU A 69 -5.49 13.98 -0.63
CA LEU A 69 -4.97 12.81 -1.33
C LEU A 69 -5.79 11.54 -1.00
N PRO A 70 -6.24 10.78 -2.00
CA PRO A 70 -6.97 9.54 -1.76
C PRO A 70 -6.05 8.48 -1.14
N GLN A 71 -6.67 7.56 -0.41
CA GLN A 71 -6.01 6.32 -0.03
C GLN A 71 -5.68 5.53 -1.29
N ASP A 72 -4.40 5.28 -1.51
CA ASP A 72 -3.92 4.56 -2.67
C ASP A 72 -3.39 3.18 -2.25
N ARG A 73 -3.86 2.17 -2.97
CA ARG A 73 -3.59 0.76 -2.66
C ARG A 73 -2.15 0.39 -2.98
N LEU A 74 -1.64 0.84 -4.11
CA LEU A 74 -0.25 0.62 -4.52
C LEU A 74 0.72 1.25 -3.52
N LEU A 75 0.42 2.46 -3.04
CA LEU A 75 1.27 3.10 -2.03
C LEU A 75 1.26 2.36 -0.69
N SER A 76 0.11 1.78 -0.33
CA SER A 76 -0.08 1.01 0.91
C SER A 76 0.39 -0.45 0.83
N ALA A 77 0.63 -0.97 -0.38
CA ALA A 77 0.92 -2.37 -0.63
C ALA A 77 2.31 -2.78 -0.11
N PRO A 78 2.47 -3.93 0.56
CA PRO A 78 3.79 -4.46 0.87
C PRO A 78 4.53 -4.93 -0.38
N LEU A 79 5.85 -4.95 -0.31
CA LEU A 79 6.69 -5.61 -1.30
C LEU A 79 6.70 -7.13 -1.05
N VAL A 80 6.93 -7.92 -2.10
CA VAL A 80 7.01 -9.38 -2.02
C VAL A 80 8.07 -9.84 -1.01
N ASP A 81 9.25 -9.24 -1.03
CA ASP A 81 10.33 -9.55 -0.08
C ASP A 81 9.97 -9.20 1.38
N ALA A 82 9.21 -8.13 1.59
CA ALA A 82 8.71 -7.73 2.90
C ALA A 82 7.66 -8.71 3.42
N MET A 83 6.78 -9.20 2.54
CA MET A 83 5.84 -10.27 2.90
C MET A 83 6.57 -11.55 3.30
N ALA A 84 7.58 -11.97 2.52
CA ALA A 84 8.37 -13.16 2.85
C ALA A 84 9.04 -13.04 4.23
N ARG A 85 9.68 -11.90 4.52
CA ARG A 85 10.28 -11.64 5.85
C ARG A 85 9.25 -11.68 6.98
N ALA A 86 8.04 -11.16 6.78
CA ALA A 86 7.02 -11.12 7.82
C ALA A 86 6.48 -12.51 8.19
N ILE A 87 6.48 -13.46 7.25
CA ILE A 87 5.93 -14.80 7.44
C ILE A 87 6.99 -15.88 7.61
N ASP A 88 8.25 -15.52 7.90
CA ASP A 88 9.36 -16.47 7.98
C ASP A 88 9.46 -17.34 6.71
N GLY A 89 9.20 -16.70 5.55
CA GLY A 89 9.04 -17.35 4.26
C GLY A 89 10.31 -17.41 3.43
N GLU A 90 10.48 -18.50 2.69
CA GLU A 90 11.54 -18.70 1.70
C GLU A 90 11.06 -18.19 0.34
N LEU A 91 11.86 -17.30 -0.28
CA LEU A 91 11.61 -16.76 -1.61
C LEU A 91 12.08 -17.72 -2.70
N GLY A 92 11.29 -17.82 -3.76
CA GLY A 92 11.59 -18.54 -5.00
C GLY A 92 10.88 -17.92 -6.20
N GLY A 93 10.88 -18.62 -7.33
CA GLY A 93 10.29 -18.13 -8.58
C GLY A 93 11.12 -17.00 -9.19
N ASP A 94 10.46 -16.05 -9.87
CA ASP A 94 11.12 -14.92 -10.52
C ASP A 94 11.62 -13.88 -9.51
N ALA A 95 12.95 -13.81 -9.37
CA ALA A 95 13.62 -12.85 -8.50
C ALA A 95 13.40 -11.38 -8.90
N GLY A 96 13.07 -11.10 -10.17
CA GLY A 96 12.72 -9.77 -10.64
C GLY A 96 11.46 -9.20 -9.98
N LEU A 97 10.61 -10.07 -9.43
CA LEU A 97 9.35 -9.69 -8.79
C LEU A 97 9.44 -9.51 -7.27
N TRP A 98 10.57 -9.86 -6.65
CA TRP A 98 10.69 -9.79 -5.18
C TRP A 98 10.61 -8.36 -4.65
N GLY A 99 11.02 -7.38 -5.45
CA GLY A 99 10.92 -5.95 -5.13
C GLY A 99 9.59 -5.31 -5.54
N GLU A 100 8.64 -6.07 -6.11
CA GLU A 100 7.37 -5.53 -6.60
C GLU A 100 6.30 -5.47 -5.51
N ALA A 101 5.39 -4.50 -5.65
CA ALA A 101 4.32 -4.25 -4.70
C ALA A 101 3.07 -5.08 -5.01
N ALA A 102 2.59 -5.81 -3.99
CA ALA A 102 1.40 -6.66 -4.05
C ALA A 102 0.16 -5.95 -3.53
N GLU A 103 -0.69 -5.46 -4.42
CA GLU A 103 -1.83 -4.63 -4.09
C GLU A 103 -2.96 -5.39 -3.38
N TRP A 104 -3.12 -6.68 -3.69
CA TRP A 104 -4.19 -7.50 -3.17
C TRP A 104 -3.66 -8.75 -2.53
N LEU A 105 -4.21 -9.10 -1.37
CA LEU A 105 -3.98 -10.39 -0.72
C LEU A 105 -5.23 -11.24 -0.81
N GLN A 106 -5.17 -12.32 -1.58
CA GLN A 106 -6.27 -13.25 -1.77
C GLN A 106 -5.99 -14.55 -1.03
N VAL A 107 -6.94 -15.01 -0.23
CA VAL A 107 -6.86 -16.32 0.43
C VAL A 107 -7.49 -17.37 -0.48
N GLY A 108 -6.78 -18.46 -0.67
CA GLY A 108 -7.21 -19.61 -1.45
C GLY A 108 -8.49 -20.22 -0.89
N PRO A 109 -9.48 -20.51 -1.73
CA PRO A 109 -10.73 -21.16 -1.31
C PRO A 109 -10.50 -22.61 -0.83
N ILE A 110 -11.55 -23.22 -0.28
CA ILE A 110 -11.53 -24.62 0.16
C ILE A 110 -11.32 -25.58 -1.04
N SER A 111 -11.76 -25.21 -2.23
CA SER A 111 -11.60 -25.97 -3.48
C SER A 111 -11.25 -25.07 -4.66
N ALA A 112 -10.55 -25.59 -5.66
CA ALA A 112 -10.17 -24.84 -6.85
C ALA A 112 -11.34 -24.44 -7.78
N HIS A 113 -12.57 -24.86 -7.47
CA HIS A 113 -13.73 -24.62 -8.33
C HIS A 113 -14.03 -23.12 -8.42
N GLY A 114 -13.92 -22.55 -9.62
CA GLY A 114 -14.07 -21.10 -9.84
C GLY A 114 -12.88 -20.25 -9.34
N GLY A 115 -11.74 -20.88 -9.01
CA GLY A 115 -10.56 -20.18 -8.51
C GLY A 115 -10.02 -19.13 -9.48
N ILE A 116 -9.92 -19.48 -10.77
CA ILE A 116 -9.46 -18.56 -11.83
C ILE A 116 -10.39 -17.33 -11.90
N ASP A 117 -11.70 -17.54 -12.05
CA ASP A 117 -12.69 -16.44 -12.13
C ASP A 117 -12.69 -15.53 -10.90
N HIS A 118 -12.34 -16.06 -9.74
CA HIS A 118 -12.19 -15.28 -8.51
C HIS A 118 -10.89 -14.48 -8.52
N PHE A 119 -9.76 -15.12 -8.78
CA PHE A 119 -8.44 -14.48 -8.70
C PHE A 119 -8.21 -13.46 -9.83
N SER A 120 -8.72 -13.70 -11.05
CA SER A 120 -8.54 -12.80 -12.18
C SER A 120 -9.21 -11.43 -12.02
N ARG A 121 -10.02 -11.22 -10.97
CA ARG A 121 -10.61 -9.91 -10.62
C ARG A 121 -9.62 -8.95 -9.98
N TYR A 122 -8.46 -9.45 -9.54
CA TYR A 122 -7.50 -8.70 -8.75
C TYR A 122 -6.15 -8.62 -9.51
N PRO A 123 -5.78 -7.44 -10.03
CA PRO A 123 -4.44 -7.22 -10.60
C PRO A 123 -3.39 -7.21 -9.48
N ASP A 124 -2.12 -7.45 -9.80
CA ASP A 124 -0.98 -7.41 -8.85
C ASP A 124 -1.24 -8.13 -7.52
N LYS A 125 -1.97 -9.25 -7.61
CA LYS A 125 -2.42 -10.03 -6.46
C LYS A 125 -1.33 -10.97 -5.95
N SER A 126 -1.34 -11.16 -4.64
CA SER A 126 -0.73 -12.31 -4.00
C SER A 126 -1.81 -13.30 -3.58
N VAL A 127 -1.60 -14.59 -3.84
CA VAL A 127 -2.55 -15.64 -3.45
C VAL A 127 -1.90 -16.51 -2.38
N ILE A 128 -2.51 -16.61 -1.20
CA ILE A 128 -2.09 -17.55 -0.15
C ILE A 128 -2.93 -18.83 -0.25
N THR A 129 -2.30 -19.98 -0.39
CA THR A 129 -2.97 -21.28 -0.31
C THR A 129 -2.15 -22.26 0.54
N ARG A 130 -2.82 -23.28 1.07
CA ARG A 130 -2.12 -24.36 1.77
C ARG A 130 -1.30 -25.17 0.76
N ASN A 131 -0.11 -25.58 1.17
CA ASN A 131 0.79 -26.32 0.31
C ASN A 131 0.23 -27.70 -0.13
N ASP A 132 -0.66 -28.31 0.64
CA ASP A 132 -1.33 -29.56 0.26
C ASP A 132 -2.50 -29.36 -0.75
N LYS A 133 -2.89 -28.12 -1.06
CA LYS A 133 -3.94 -27.78 -2.03
C LYS A 133 -3.35 -27.41 -3.39
N VAL A 134 -2.75 -28.41 -4.03
CA VAL A 134 -2.10 -28.29 -5.35
C VAL A 134 -3.08 -27.78 -6.41
N ASP A 135 -4.33 -28.23 -6.39
CA ASP A 135 -5.38 -27.79 -7.31
C ASP A 135 -5.63 -26.28 -7.22
N VAL A 136 -5.68 -25.74 -6.00
CA VAL A 136 -5.87 -24.30 -5.75
C VAL A 136 -4.63 -23.51 -6.16
N ALA A 137 -3.43 -24.03 -5.89
CA ALA A 137 -2.18 -23.41 -6.31
C ALA A 137 -2.08 -23.30 -7.84
N LEU A 138 -2.46 -24.36 -8.57
CA LEU A 138 -2.49 -24.34 -10.03
C LEU A 138 -3.52 -23.34 -10.57
N ALA A 139 -4.73 -23.33 -10.01
CA ALA A 139 -5.75 -22.34 -10.39
C ALA A 139 -5.31 -20.90 -10.08
N ALA A 140 -4.49 -20.69 -9.05
CA ALA A 140 -3.90 -19.40 -8.75
C ALA A 140 -2.88 -18.99 -9.82
N LEU A 141 -1.97 -19.90 -10.22
CA LEU A 141 -0.99 -19.66 -11.29
C LEU A 141 -1.65 -19.38 -12.64
N ASP A 142 -2.71 -20.12 -12.98
CA ASP A 142 -3.49 -19.90 -14.20
C ASP A 142 -4.17 -18.52 -14.23
N ALA A 143 -4.34 -17.88 -13.07
CA ALA A 143 -4.86 -16.52 -12.96
C ALA A 143 -3.75 -15.44 -12.95
N GLU A 144 -2.50 -15.81 -13.19
CA GLU A 144 -1.34 -14.90 -13.27
C GLU A 144 -1.21 -14.00 -12.01
N PRO A 145 -0.84 -14.58 -10.85
CA PRO A 145 -0.63 -13.82 -9.64
C PRO A 145 0.76 -13.17 -9.66
N LEU A 146 0.92 -12.00 -9.06
CA LEU A 146 2.26 -11.44 -8.84
C LEU A 146 3.10 -12.36 -7.94
N CYS A 147 2.46 -12.91 -6.91
CA CYS A 147 3.09 -13.82 -5.96
C CYS A 147 2.14 -14.95 -5.55
N LEU A 148 2.64 -16.19 -5.58
CA LEU A 148 2.00 -17.32 -4.92
C LEU A 148 2.63 -17.53 -3.55
N ILE A 149 1.83 -17.76 -2.52
CA ILE A 149 2.28 -17.99 -1.14
C ILE A 149 1.75 -19.35 -0.70
N LEU A 150 2.65 -20.27 -0.35
CA LEU A 150 2.33 -21.62 0.11
C LEU A 150 2.53 -21.71 1.63
N SER A 151 1.44 -21.95 2.35
CA SER A 151 1.41 -22.08 3.81
C SER A 151 1.43 -23.53 4.29
N GLY A 152 1.85 -23.74 5.54
CA GLY A 152 1.80 -25.02 6.23
C GLY A 152 3.04 -25.92 6.08
N GLY A 153 4.17 -25.37 5.62
CA GLY A 153 5.42 -26.14 5.45
C GLY A 153 5.36 -27.20 4.33
N ALA A 154 6.34 -28.10 4.27
CA ALA A 154 6.54 -29.05 3.16
C ALA A 154 5.37 -30.07 2.99
N PRO A 155 5.02 -30.51 1.76
CA PRO A 155 5.96 -31.04 0.77
C PRO A 155 6.26 -30.09 -0.38
N ASN A 156 7.55 -29.94 -0.64
CA ASN A 156 8.11 -29.25 -1.80
C ASN A 156 7.41 -29.77 -3.07
N LEU A 157 6.73 -28.89 -3.83
CA LEU A 157 6.09 -29.22 -5.10
C LEU A 157 7.01 -28.72 -6.22
N PRO A 158 7.97 -29.53 -6.72
CA PRO A 158 8.97 -29.05 -7.67
C PRO A 158 8.33 -28.50 -8.94
N TYR A 159 7.16 -29.04 -9.30
CA TYR A 159 6.36 -28.56 -10.41
C TYR A 159 5.85 -27.12 -10.21
N ILE A 160 5.39 -26.75 -9.01
CA ILE A 160 4.92 -25.37 -8.73
C ILE A 160 6.10 -24.40 -8.77
N ALA A 161 7.23 -24.77 -8.17
CA ALA A 161 8.45 -23.95 -8.20
C ALA A 161 8.96 -23.75 -9.64
N GLN A 162 9.05 -24.84 -10.41
CA GLN A 162 9.43 -24.78 -11.82
C GLN A 162 8.47 -23.91 -12.63
N ARG A 163 7.16 -24.04 -12.41
CA ARG A 163 6.16 -23.25 -13.10
C ARG A 163 6.25 -21.77 -12.73
N ALA A 164 6.47 -21.45 -11.45
CA ALA A 164 6.69 -20.07 -11.01
C ALA A 164 7.92 -19.44 -11.67
N GLU A 165 9.01 -20.19 -11.86
CA GLU A 165 10.19 -19.71 -12.60
C GLU A 165 9.91 -19.52 -14.09
N GLN A 166 9.23 -20.48 -14.73
CA GLN A 166 8.97 -20.46 -16.18
C GLN A 166 7.93 -19.42 -16.60
N GLU A 167 6.91 -19.22 -15.78
CA GLU A 167 5.78 -18.30 -16.05
C GLU A 167 5.93 -16.95 -15.34
N GLN A 168 7.11 -16.69 -14.77
CA GLN A 168 7.49 -15.40 -14.16
C GLN A 168 6.58 -14.96 -13.01
N PHE A 169 6.48 -15.80 -11.98
CA PHE A 169 5.76 -15.49 -10.75
C PHE A 169 6.71 -15.53 -9.55
N ALA A 170 6.49 -14.66 -8.55
CA ALA A 170 7.15 -14.83 -7.27
C ALA A 170 6.52 -15.99 -6.50
N LEU A 171 7.35 -16.71 -5.74
CA LEU A 171 6.91 -17.78 -4.85
C LEU A 171 7.42 -17.50 -3.43
N ILE A 172 6.54 -17.63 -2.44
CA ILE A 172 6.92 -17.63 -1.02
C ILE A 172 6.42 -18.95 -0.40
N THR A 173 7.32 -19.68 0.27
CA THR A 173 6.93 -20.85 1.06
C THR A 173 7.15 -20.56 2.54
N THR A 174 6.12 -20.74 3.38
CA THR A 174 6.19 -20.43 4.82
C THR A 174 5.83 -21.64 5.68
N PRO A 175 6.48 -21.83 6.85
CA PRO A 175 6.07 -22.83 7.83
C PRO A 175 4.76 -22.47 8.54
N LEU A 176 4.31 -21.21 8.47
CA LEU A 176 3.10 -20.74 9.15
C LEU A 176 1.84 -21.32 8.51
N ASP A 177 0.77 -21.47 9.29
CA ASP A 177 -0.55 -21.78 8.74
C ASP A 177 -1.16 -20.56 8.00
N THR A 178 -2.25 -20.80 7.24
CA THR A 178 -2.89 -19.74 6.46
C THR A 178 -3.37 -18.56 7.32
N PRO A 179 -4.11 -18.76 8.43
CA PRO A 179 -4.51 -17.65 9.29
C PRO A 179 -3.34 -16.82 9.81
N GLN A 180 -2.27 -17.47 10.30
CA GLN A 180 -1.07 -16.77 10.79
C GLN A 180 -0.39 -15.96 9.70
N ALA A 181 -0.24 -16.53 8.49
CA ALA A 181 0.37 -15.82 7.37
C ALA A 181 -0.49 -14.61 6.93
N VAL A 182 -1.81 -14.77 6.89
CA VAL A 182 -2.76 -13.70 6.56
C VAL A 182 -2.68 -12.56 7.57
N ASP A 183 -2.68 -12.86 8.87
CA ASP A 183 -2.59 -11.84 9.92
C ASP A 183 -1.28 -11.05 9.83
N ARG A 184 -0.15 -11.75 9.66
CA ARG A 184 1.18 -11.12 9.57
C ARG A 184 1.36 -10.28 8.30
N ILE A 185 0.90 -10.75 7.15
CA ILE A 185 0.96 -9.97 5.89
C ILE A 185 -0.04 -8.82 5.95
N GLY A 186 -1.24 -9.06 6.47
CA GLY A 186 -2.28 -8.06 6.63
C GLY A 186 -1.80 -6.85 7.43
N ALA A 187 -1.02 -7.07 8.50
CA ALA A 187 -0.40 -6.01 9.29
C ALA A 187 0.61 -5.14 8.52
N LEU A 188 1.11 -5.58 7.36
CA LEU A 188 2.00 -4.77 6.53
C LEU A 188 1.25 -3.74 5.69
N TYR A 189 -0.03 -3.97 5.36
CA TYR A 189 -0.78 -3.05 4.51
C TYR A 189 -0.97 -1.70 5.21
N GLY A 190 -0.44 -0.64 4.60
CA GLY A 190 -0.44 0.71 5.18
C GLY A 190 0.68 1.00 6.18
N HIS A 191 1.53 0.01 6.49
CA HIS A 191 2.69 0.14 7.36
C HIS A 191 4.02 -0.25 6.70
N ALA A 192 3.95 -0.87 5.51
CA ALA A 192 5.13 -1.25 4.75
C ALA A 192 5.95 -0.03 4.33
N PRO A 193 7.30 -0.14 4.33
CA PRO A 193 8.16 0.91 3.83
C PRO A 193 7.78 1.37 2.42
N PHE A 194 7.93 2.67 2.17
CA PHE A 194 7.81 3.22 0.84
C PHE A 194 9.07 2.90 0.05
N ALA A 195 8.95 2.05 -0.97
CA ALA A 195 10.05 1.63 -1.83
C ALA A 195 9.54 1.19 -3.20
N GLY A 196 10.41 1.32 -4.21
CA GLY A 196 10.15 0.89 -5.58
C GLY A 196 9.65 1.99 -6.53
N ASP A 197 10.06 1.89 -7.79
CA ASP A 197 9.79 2.90 -8.82
C ASP A 197 8.30 3.03 -9.16
N ARG A 198 7.53 1.94 -9.06
CA ARG A 198 6.07 1.95 -9.25
C ARG A 198 5.39 2.86 -8.23
N LYS A 199 5.75 2.71 -6.94
CA LYS A 199 5.22 3.56 -5.86
C LYS A 199 5.68 5.01 -6.00
N LEU A 200 6.95 5.23 -6.33
CA LEU A 200 7.49 6.59 -6.52
C LEU A 200 6.75 7.34 -7.62
N ARG A 201 6.60 6.72 -8.80
CA ARG A 201 5.84 7.29 -9.92
C ARG A 201 4.40 7.58 -9.51
N ARG A 202 3.74 6.62 -8.85
CA ARG A 202 2.36 6.80 -8.40
C ARG A 202 2.21 7.96 -7.40
N ALA A 203 3.13 8.10 -6.45
CA ALA A 203 3.13 9.21 -5.51
C ALA A 203 3.36 10.56 -6.23
N ALA A 204 4.28 10.59 -7.19
CA ALA A 204 4.52 11.78 -8.02
C ALA A 204 3.28 12.16 -8.85
N ASP A 205 2.59 11.20 -9.45
CA ASP A 205 1.35 11.43 -10.21
C ASP A 205 0.25 12.02 -9.32
N LEU A 206 0.07 11.47 -8.10
CA LEU A 206 -0.91 11.98 -7.15
C LEU A 206 -0.60 13.41 -6.71
N VAL A 207 0.67 13.74 -6.47
CA VAL A 207 1.09 15.11 -6.11
C VAL A 207 0.93 16.06 -7.30
N ALA A 208 1.31 15.63 -8.51
CA ALA A 208 1.19 16.44 -9.73
C ALA A 208 -0.27 16.77 -10.08
N ALA A 209 -1.21 15.90 -9.70
CA ALA A 209 -2.65 16.15 -9.83
C ALA A 209 -3.21 17.18 -8.83
N CYS A 210 -2.38 17.72 -7.91
CA CYS A 210 -2.77 18.73 -6.93
C CYS A 210 -1.99 20.05 -7.16
N PRO A 211 -2.51 20.99 -7.96
CA PRO A 211 -1.80 22.21 -8.32
C PRO A 211 -1.41 23.09 -7.13
N ASP A 212 -2.29 23.24 -6.13
CA ASP A 212 -2.05 24.09 -4.97
C ASP A 212 -0.94 23.52 -4.08
N LEU A 213 -0.92 22.20 -3.89
CA LEU A 213 0.18 21.50 -3.24
C LEU A 213 1.50 21.66 -4.01
N LEU A 214 1.46 21.47 -5.34
CA LEU A 214 2.66 21.60 -6.17
C LEU A 214 3.24 23.02 -6.13
N ALA A 215 2.38 24.04 -6.15
CA ALA A 215 2.77 25.44 -6.01
C ALA A 215 3.43 25.70 -4.65
N ALA A 216 2.87 25.17 -3.56
CA ALA A 216 3.43 25.30 -2.22
C ALA A 216 4.80 24.60 -2.09
N LEU A 217 4.96 23.42 -2.68
CA LEU A 217 6.24 22.68 -2.70
C LEU A 217 7.29 23.39 -3.58
N GLY A 218 6.89 23.93 -4.73
CA GLY A 218 7.77 24.65 -5.64
C GLY A 218 8.28 25.98 -5.07
N ALA A 219 7.41 26.72 -4.36
CA ALA A 219 7.81 27.93 -3.64
C ALA A 219 8.87 27.67 -2.57
N ALA A 220 8.77 26.54 -1.86
CA ALA A 220 9.76 26.13 -0.86
C ALA A 220 11.11 25.74 -1.49
N ALA A 221 11.11 25.08 -2.66
CA ALA A 221 12.32 24.72 -3.39
C ALA A 221 13.07 25.95 -3.95
N ALA A 222 12.33 26.97 -4.43
CA ALA A 222 12.92 28.21 -4.93
C ALA A 222 13.47 29.11 -3.81
N SER A 223 12.98 28.96 -2.57
CA SER A 223 13.41 29.77 -1.42
C SER A 223 14.58 29.16 -0.63
N SER A 224 15.03 27.96 -1.00
CA SER A 224 16.17 27.24 -0.38
C SER A 224 17.41 27.14 -1.30
N ALA A 225 17.36 27.78 -2.47
CA ALA A 225 18.46 27.94 -3.43
C ALA A 225 18.95 29.40 -3.45
#